data_AF-A0A3D4TDB0-F1
#
_entry.id   AF-A0A3D4TDB0-F1
#
_cell.length_a   1.000
_cell.length_b   1.000
_cell.length_c   1.000
_cell.angle_alpha   90.00
_cell.angle_beta   90.00
_cell.angle_gamma   90.00
#
_symmetry.space_group_name_H-M   'P 1'
#
loop_
_entity.id
_entity.type
_entity.pdbx_description
1 polymer ?
#
loop_
_entity_poly.entity_id
_entity_poly.type
_entity_poly.pdbx_seq_one_letter_code
_entity_poly.pdbx_strand_id
1 'polypeptide(L)' 'LWNKYLPPYQAAVNAGAATVMNSFNLFEGIPASANSYLVNDILKK' A
#
# COMPACT_ATOMS: atom_id res chain seq x y z
N LEU A 1 0.68 2.03 -11.22
CA LEU A 1 0.76 1.97 -9.74
C LEU A 1 1.29 3.30 -9.17
N TRP A 2 2.57 3.62 -9.41
CA TRP A 2 3.29 4.77 -8.84
C TRP A 2 2.71 6.15 -9.13
N ASN A 3 2.30 6.43 -10.36
CA ASN A 3 1.86 7.79 -10.75
C ASN A 3 0.37 8.05 -10.54
N LYS A 4 -0.41 7.03 -10.16
CA LYS A 4 -1.89 7.10 -10.19
C LYS A 4 -2.56 6.60 -8.91
N TYR A 5 -2.04 5.54 -8.29
CA TYR A 5 -2.72 4.88 -7.17
C TYR A 5 -2.00 5.09 -5.84
N LEU A 6 -0.67 5.08 -5.82
CA LEU A 6 0.12 5.26 -4.59
C LEU A 6 0.24 6.71 -4.06
N PRO A 7 0.18 7.80 -4.87
CA PRO A 7 0.41 9.15 -4.36
C PRO A 7 -0.53 9.58 -3.21
N PRO A 8 -1.84 9.25 -3.23
CA PRO A 8 -2.73 9.55 -2.12
C PRO A 8 -2.37 8.80 -0.82
N TYR A 9 -1.90 7.55 -0.91
CA TYR A 9 -1.46 6.79 0.27
C TYR A 9 -0.20 7.38 0.87
N GLN A 10 0.77 7.78 0.03
CA GLN A 10 1.97 8.48 0.51
C GLN A 10 1.60 9.79 1.22
N ALA A 11 0.68 10.57 0.65
CA ALA A 11 0.22 11.81 1.27
C ALA A 11 -0.46 11.56 2.63
N ALA A 12 -1.28 10.51 2.75
CA ALA A 12 -1.95 10.14 4.00
C ALA A 12 -0.95 9.68 5.08
N VAL A 13 0.06 8.89 4.71
CA VAL A 13 1.13 8.49 5.63
C VAL A 13 1.94 9.71 6.08
N ASN A 14 2.32 10.59 5.14
CA ASN A 14 3.05 11.83 5.47
C ASN A 14 2.23 12.79 6.36
N ALA A 15 0.89 12.75 6.26
CA ALA A 15 -0.01 13.51 7.12
C ALA A 15 -0.17 12.90 8.53
N GLY A 16 0.47 11.76 8.81
CA GLY A 16 0.46 11.13 10.14
C GLY A 16 -0.65 10.11 10.35
N ALA A 17 -1.17 9.47 9.30
CA ALA A 17 -2.11 8.38 9.45
C ALA A 17 -1.51 7.24 10.29
N ALA A 18 -2.14 6.89 11.40
CA ALA A 18 -1.62 5.90 12.35
C ALA A 18 -1.67 4.46 11.82
N THR A 19 -2.64 4.14 10.96
CA THR A 19 -2.83 2.81 10.40
C THR A 19 -3.37 2.89 8.98
N VAL A 20 -3.13 1.84 8.19
CA VAL A 20 -3.67 1.65 6.84
C VAL A 20 -4.22 0.24 6.72
N MET A 21 -5.33 0.12 5.99
CA MET A 21 -6.01 -1.16 5.79
C MET A 21 -5.53 -1.81 4.49
N ASN A 22 -5.26 -3.12 4.54
CA ASN A 22 -4.99 -3.91 3.34
C ASN A 22 -6.26 -4.05 2.48
N SER A 23 -6.06 -4.02 1.17
CA SER A 23 -7.16 -4.22 0.22
C SER A 23 -7.52 -5.70 0.05
N PHE A 24 -8.76 -5.97 -0.34
CA PHE A 24 -9.26 -7.32 -0.64
C PHE A 24 -8.89 -7.80 -2.06
N ASN A 25 -8.39 -6.93 -2.92
CA ASN A 25 -8.08 -7.29 -4.30
C ASN A 25 -6.75 -8.06 -4.45
N LEU A 26 -6.64 -8.74 -5.58
CA LEU A 26 -5.37 -9.29 -6.06
C LEU A 26 -4.54 -8.18 -6.70
N PHE A 27 -3.25 -8.18 -6.42
CA PHE A 27 -2.24 -7.40 -7.13
C PHE A 27 -1.27 -8.38 -7.78
N GLU A 28 -1.24 -8.40 -9.11
CA GLU A 28 -0.46 -9.37 -9.91
C GLU A 28 -0.71 -10.84 -9.51
N GLY A 29 -1.97 -11.18 -9.22
CA GLY A 29 -2.39 -12.53 -8.85
C GLY A 29 -2.16 -12.90 -7.38
N ILE A 30 -1.52 -12.04 -6.59
CA ILE A 30 -1.29 -12.25 -5.16
C ILE A 30 -2.27 -11.36 -4.37
N PRO A 31 -2.99 -11.89 -3.37
CA PRO A 31 -3.81 -11.06 -2.48
C PRO A 31 -2.99 -9.92 -1.88
N ALA A 32 -3.48 -8.69 -1.94
CA ALA A 32 -2.75 -7.53 -1.42
C ALA A 32 -2.39 -7.68 0.07
N SER A 33 -3.20 -8.41 0.84
CA SER A 33 -2.93 -8.77 2.23
C SER A 33 -1.72 -9.71 2.43
N ALA A 34 -1.40 -10.54 1.43
CA ALA A 34 -0.28 -11.48 1.45
C ALA A 34 0.91 -10.99 0.60
N ASN A 35 0.82 -9.80 0.03
CA ASN A 35 1.87 -9.27 -0.85
C ASN A 35 2.96 -8.56 -0.03
N SER A 36 4.05 -9.29 0.23
CA SER A 36 5.21 -8.78 0.98
C SER A 36 5.84 -7.54 0.35
N TYR A 37 5.83 -7.42 -0.98
CA TYR A 37 6.39 -6.27 -1.68
C TYR A 37 5.60 -4.99 -1.40
N LEU A 38 4.25 -5.04 -1.47
CA LEU A 38 3.41 -3.89 -1.15
C LEU A 38 3.49 -3.51 0.34
N VAL A 39 3.43 -4.50 1.24
CA VAL A 39 3.30 -4.24 2.68
C VAL A 39 4.65 -3.93 3.34
N ASN A 40 5.72 -4.65 3.00
CA ASN A 40 7.01 -4.49 3.67
C ASN A 40 7.99 -3.59 2.90
N ASP A 41 8.05 -3.73 1.58
CA ASP A 41 9.03 -2.98 0.78
C ASP A 41 8.58 -1.59 0.36
N ILE A 42 7.27 -1.36 0.22
CA ILE A 42 6.72 -0.05 -0.17
C ILE A 42 6.12 0.70 1.02
N LEU A 43 5.28 0.05 1.83
CA LEU A 43 4.54 0.76 2.88
C LEU A 43 5.36 1.00 4.16
N LYS A 44 6.22 0.06 4.55
CA LYS A 44 6.97 0.12 5.83
C LYS A 44 8.40 0.64 5.72
N LYS A 45 8.97 0.68 4.52
CA LYS A 45 10.30 1.26 4.26
C LYS A 45 10.15 2.72 3.85
#